data_AF-A0A841J755-F1
#
_entry.id   AF-A0A841J755-F1
#
_cell.length_a   1.000
_cell.length_b   1.000
_cell.length_c   1.000
_cell.angle_alpha   90.00
_cell.angle_beta   90.00
_cell.angle_gamma   90.00
#
_symmetry.space_group_name_H-M   'P 1'
#
loop_
_entity.id
_entity.type
_entity.pdbx_description
1 polymer ?
#
loop_
_entity_poly.entity_id
_entity_poly.type
_entity_poly.pdbx_seq_one_letter_code
_entity_poly.pdbx_strand_id
1 'polypeptide(L)'
;MNNFTKAVTILGALAITGISAHAQIKTYTVADAHSHNDYKNNIPFFRAYEKGFGSIEADVYAVNGQLMVAHDKKEISAKRSLKILYIDPLIEKFDRDSQRKLRLLIEIKEDYKAVLPLVIKELKPLEKYFSYKGHPSRLSIVMTGAVPPAAEMTNYPDWISFDVDHMDGFNAQQWKKVGLVSFPFSKYLKWNGKGVLNKEEISRVKAGIDSVHQAGKMIRFWETPDTKSSWLALIRLGVDVIGTDKIEELGDFLNKKPHSEYLSPAPYAVYHPTYSSDGTQKKVKNIILCIGDGMGLSQIYSTYTANRGQLNIFQMQNIGFSITYSADAYITDSAAGGTAFATGQKTDDRAVGVDPSGKPLKSLAVYSAEAGKKTADIVVCELTDATPAVFYAHQSERSSAAAIANDMVSTPIDILLGSGYKDFTEKINDKTPLDKMKQRGYTVIRNFDEFLSSQAPKIVALVNDSVTRPKMEGRGNYLPLAFNKVTSAFKNSPQGFFMMVEGSQIDHGGHSNNLKQVITENSDFDQVVGNALRFADEDGETLVIVTADHETGGLTLLDGSVKNGYVWGDFSTNDHTGTPVPVFAYGPHSGDFRGVYQNTDIFNKLLALIKAK
;
A
#
# COMPACT_ATOMS: atom_id res chain seq x y z
N MET A 1 60.24 52.44 17.61
CA MET A 1 58.89 52.01 18.02
C MET A 1 58.12 51.60 16.78
N ASN A 2 57.40 50.48 16.89
CA ASN A 2 56.37 49.94 16.01
C ASN A 2 56.78 49.07 14.81
N ASN A 3 56.71 47.76 15.11
CA ASN A 3 56.57 46.61 14.21
C ASN A 3 55.36 46.77 13.28
N PHE A 4 55.55 46.48 11.98
CA PHE A 4 54.45 46.19 11.06
C PHE A 4 54.53 44.72 10.67
N THR A 5 53.75 43.90 11.38
CA THR A 5 53.52 42.49 11.09
C THR A 5 52.47 42.38 9.98
N LYS A 6 52.80 41.65 8.90
CA LYS A 6 51.87 41.26 7.84
C LYS A 6 50.76 40.39 8.43
N ALA A 7 49.51 40.86 8.39
CA ALA A 7 48.34 40.04 8.66
C ALA A 7 47.90 39.36 7.35
N VAL A 8 47.99 38.04 7.34
CA VAL A 8 47.46 37.16 6.31
C VAL A 8 45.94 37.07 6.52
N THR A 9 45.16 37.54 5.56
CA THR A 9 43.71 37.35 5.54
C THR A 9 43.40 35.90 5.16
N ILE A 10 43.07 35.07 6.14
CA ILE A 10 42.49 33.74 5.93
C ILE A 10 41.03 33.95 5.55
N LEU A 11 40.70 33.78 4.26
CA LEU A 11 39.33 33.59 3.81
C LEU A 11 38.86 32.22 4.30
N GLY A 12 38.14 32.19 5.42
CA GLY A 12 37.39 31.02 5.86
C GLY A 12 36.24 30.79 4.90
N ALA A 13 36.32 29.74 4.09
CA ALA A 13 35.19 29.21 3.36
C ALA A 13 34.17 28.65 4.38
N LEU A 14 33.13 29.43 4.69
CA LEU A 14 31.93 28.88 5.31
C LEU A 14 31.29 27.95 4.28
N ALA A 15 31.56 26.65 4.41
CA ALA A 15 30.72 25.62 3.83
C ALA A 15 29.35 25.73 4.49
N ILE A 16 28.42 26.42 3.83
CA ILE A 16 26.99 26.33 4.12
C ILE A 16 26.61 24.90 3.74
N THR A 17 26.74 23.97 4.68
CA THR A 17 26.04 22.70 4.62
C THR A 17 24.56 23.03 4.73
N GLY A 18 23.93 23.25 3.58
CA GLY A 18 22.49 23.28 3.45
C GLY A 18 21.97 21.90 3.85
N ILE A 19 21.79 21.68 5.15
CA ILE A 19 20.95 20.61 5.66
C ILE A 19 19.57 20.96 5.12
N SER A 20 19.24 20.36 3.99
CA SER A 20 17.86 20.29 3.53
C SER A 20 17.15 19.47 4.60
N ALA A 21 16.62 20.17 5.61
CA ALA A 21 15.70 19.61 6.57
C ALA A 21 14.50 19.16 5.75
N HIS A 22 14.55 17.92 5.28
CA HIS A 22 13.37 17.23 4.81
C HIS A 22 12.50 17.15 6.06
N ALA A 23 11.53 18.07 6.17
CA ALA A 23 10.55 18.00 7.23
C ALA A 23 10.00 16.58 7.20
N GLN A 24 10.33 15.79 8.22
CA GLN A 24 9.90 14.41 8.31
C GLN A 24 8.38 14.44 8.31
N ILE A 25 7.76 13.75 7.35
CA ILE A 25 6.31 13.65 7.29
C ILE A 25 5.87 13.07 8.63
N LYS A 26 5.06 13.82 9.39
CA LYS A 26 4.51 13.36 10.67
C LYS A 26 3.75 12.06 10.42
N THR A 27 4.16 10.97 11.07
CA THR A 27 3.41 9.72 11.05
C THR A 27 2.20 9.88 11.96
N TYR A 28 1.00 9.67 11.42
CA TYR A 28 -0.23 9.68 12.19
C TYR A 28 -0.60 8.26 12.59
N THR A 29 -0.98 8.09 13.85
CA THR A 29 -1.50 6.85 14.41
C THR A 29 -2.81 7.14 15.14
N VAL A 30 -3.50 6.12 15.62
CA VAL A 30 -4.70 6.33 16.45
C VAL A 30 -4.37 7.12 17.73
N ALA A 31 -3.11 7.17 18.17
CA ALA A 31 -2.70 8.02 19.29
C ALA A 31 -2.84 9.54 19.00
N ASP A 32 -2.93 9.94 17.73
CA ASP A 32 -3.19 11.33 17.31
C ASP A 32 -4.71 11.63 17.21
N ALA A 33 -5.58 10.64 17.45
CA ALA A 33 -7.03 10.81 17.43
C ALA A 33 -7.60 11.20 18.80
N HIS A 34 -8.71 11.94 18.76
CA HIS A 34 -9.48 12.38 19.90
C HIS A 34 -10.93 11.93 19.80
N SER A 35 -11.38 11.17 20.80
CA SER A 35 -12.77 10.75 20.92
C SER A 35 -13.58 11.86 21.57
N HIS A 36 -14.27 12.62 20.74
CA HIS A 36 -15.18 13.68 21.16
C HIS A 36 -16.46 13.06 21.72
N ASN A 37 -17.10 13.72 22.70
CA ASN A 37 -18.31 13.21 23.36
C ASN A 37 -18.20 11.74 23.79
N ASP A 38 -17.03 11.26 24.20
CA ASP A 38 -16.79 9.82 24.43
C ASP A 38 -17.80 9.20 25.39
N TYR A 39 -18.24 9.99 26.37
CA TYR A 39 -19.25 9.60 27.35
C TYR A 39 -20.63 9.25 26.75
N LYS A 40 -20.95 9.70 25.53
CA LYS A 40 -22.20 9.34 24.83
C LYS A 40 -22.17 7.91 24.25
N ASN A 41 -21.01 7.25 24.24
CA ASN A 41 -20.89 5.86 23.81
C ASN A 41 -21.51 4.88 24.82
N ASN A 42 -21.85 3.68 24.35
CA ASN A 42 -22.44 2.59 25.15
C ASN A 42 -21.49 2.04 26.23
N ILE A 43 -20.18 2.09 25.98
CA ILE A 43 -19.10 1.75 26.93
C ILE A 43 -18.06 2.88 26.96
N PRO A 44 -18.36 4.00 27.67
CA PRO A 44 -17.45 5.13 27.81
C PRO A 44 -16.05 4.70 28.24
N PHE A 45 -15.05 5.48 27.85
CA PHE A 45 -13.62 5.22 28.02
C PHE A 45 -13.11 4.01 27.23
N PHE A 46 -13.68 2.83 27.45
CA PHE A 46 -13.17 1.57 26.89
C PHE A 46 -13.19 1.56 25.36
N ARG A 47 -14.26 2.09 24.73
CA ARG A 47 -14.40 2.08 23.28
C ARG A 47 -13.22 2.77 22.58
N ALA A 48 -12.91 4.00 22.97
CA ALA A 48 -11.78 4.75 22.42
C ALA A 48 -10.43 4.22 22.91
N TYR A 49 -10.32 3.87 24.20
CA TYR A 49 -9.08 3.40 24.80
C TYR A 49 -8.56 2.13 24.12
N GLU A 50 -9.41 1.11 23.97
CA GLU A 50 -9.04 -0.18 23.34
C GLU A 50 -8.77 -0.03 21.84
N LYS A 51 -9.41 0.94 21.17
CA LYS A 51 -9.12 1.27 19.78
C LYS A 51 -7.75 1.95 19.59
N GLY A 52 -7.15 2.44 20.68
CA GLY A 52 -5.82 3.05 20.68
C GLY A 52 -5.81 4.59 20.72
N PHE A 53 -6.96 5.24 20.90
CA PHE A 53 -7.07 6.71 20.89
C PHE A 53 -6.15 7.36 21.92
N GLY A 54 -5.41 8.39 21.53
CA GLY A 54 -4.51 9.09 22.45
C GLY A 54 -5.19 10.19 23.25
N SER A 55 -6.45 10.54 22.91
CA SER A 55 -7.21 11.54 23.63
C SER A 55 -8.69 11.21 23.73
N ILE A 56 -9.28 11.46 24.90
CA ILE A 56 -10.67 11.15 25.24
C ILE A 56 -11.27 12.33 26.01
N GLU A 57 -12.54 12.65 25.77
CA GLU A 57 -13.25 13.77 26.41
C GLU A 57 -14.35 13.31 27.38
N ALA A 58 -14.51 14.03 28.50
CA ALA A 58 -15.62 13.88 29.42
C ALA A 58 -16.19 15.25 29.85
N ASP A 59 -17.47 15.49 29.56
CA ASP A 59 -18.20 16.67 30.05
C ASP A 59 -18.59 16.47 31.50
N VAL A 60 -18.26 17.43 32.38
CA VAL A 60 -18.51 17.32 33.82
C VAL A 60 -19.33 18.47 34.41
N TYR A 61 -20.18 18.09 35.36
CA TYR A 61 -20.87 18.97 36.30
C TYR A 61 -20.44 18.66 37.73
N ALA A 62 -20.31 19.68 38.57
CA ALA A 62 -20.16 19.51 40.00
C ALA A 62 -21.55 19.34 40.65
N VAL A 63 -21.85 18.16 41.19
CA VAL A 63 -23.15 17.87 41.84
C VAL A 63 -22.90 17.17 43.16
N ASN A 64 -23.45 17.71 44.26
CA ASN A 64 -23.36 17.11 45.60
C ASN A 64 -21.93 16.72 46.03
N GLY A 65 -20.93 17.53 45.63
CA GLY A 65 -19.52 17.29 45.96
C GLY A 65 -18.84 16.18 45.16
N GLN A 66 -19.42 15.78 44.01
CA GLN A 66 -18.88 14.81 43.06
C GLN A 66 -18.89 15.36 41.63
N LEU A 67 -18.00 14.85 40.77
CA LEU A 67 -18.01 15.10 39.34
C LEU A 67 -18.92 14.10 38.62
N MET A 68 -19.98 14.64 38.01
CA MET A 68 -20.97 13.88 37.24
C MET A 68 -20.76 14.11 35.75
N VAL A 69 -20.80 13.04 34.95
CA VAL A 69 -20.57 13.10 33.50
C VAL A 69 -21.88 13.11 32.74
N ALA A 70 -22.13 14.17 31.99
CA ALA A 70 -23.34 14.38 31.21
C ALA A 70 -23.13 15.50 30.18
N HIS A 71 -23.87 15.46 29.06
CA HIS A 71 -23.90 16.61 28.15
C HIS A 71 -24.76 17.72 28.76
N ASP A 72 -25.97 17.34 29.18
CA ASP A 72 -26.98 18.21 29.77
C ASP A 72 -27.30 17.82 31.21
N LYS A 73 -27.68 18.80 32.04
CA LYS A 73 -28.08 18.57 33.44
C LYS A 73 -29.15 17.49 33.62
N LYS A 74 -30.03 17.31 32.64
CA LYS A 74 -31.13 16.33 32.68
C LYS A 74 -30.63 14.88 32.56
N GLU A 75 -29.43 14.67 32.04
CA GLU A 75 -28.82 13.35 31.85
C GLU A 75 -27.99 12.90 33.05
N ILE A 76 -27.81 13.78 34.05
CA ILE A 76 -27.02 13.49 35.25
C ILE A 76 -27.62 12.30 35.98
N SER A 77 -26.77 11.30 36.22
CA SER A 77 -27.14 10.06 36.89
C SER A 77 -26.04 9.65 37.86
N ALA A 78 -26.41 9.25 39.07
CA ALA A 78 -25.46 8.79 40.09
C ALA A 78 -24.55 7.63 39.62
N LYS A 79 -24.97 6.89 38.59
CA LYS A 79 -24.19 5.79 37.99
C LYS A 79 -23.14 6.28 36.98
N ARG A 80 -23.11 7.57 36.66
CA ARG A 80 -22.29 8.18 35.60
C ARG A 80 -21.39 9.27 36.16
N SER A 81 -20.69 9.00 37.26
CA SER A 81 -19.66 9.91 37.76
C SER A 81 -18.37 9.79 36.95
N LEU A 82 -17.53 10.83 36.97
CA LEU A 82 -16.21 10.81 36.33
C LEU A 82 -15.37 9.65 36.90
N LYS A 83 -15.50 9.39 38.20
CA LYS A 83 -14.87 8.27 38.86
C LYS A 83 -15.22 6.93 38.21
N ILE A 84 -16.52 6.65 38.06
CA ILE A 84 -17.02 5.37 37.53
C ILE A 84 -16.66 5.20 36.05
N LEU A 85 -16.85 6.25 35.24
CA LEU A 85 -16.71 6.14 33.80
C LEU A 85 -15.27 6.25 33.31
N TYR A 86 -14.38 6.95 34.03
CA TYR A 86 -13.03 7.26 33.55
C TYR A 86 -11.93 6.95 34.55
N ILE A 87 -12.04 7.38 35.81
CA ILE A 87 -10.91 7.26 36.77
C ILE A 87 -10.64 5.80 37.13
N ASP A 88 -11.68 5.05 37.52
CA ASP A 88 -11.52 3.64 37.88
C ASP A 88 -11.01 2.80 36.69
N PRO A 89 -11.58 2.92 35.48
CA PRO A 89 -11.03 2.28 34.29
C PRO A 89 -9.59 2.70 33.94
N LEU A 90 -9.23 3.98 34.10
CA LEU A 90 -7.87 4.47 33.87
C LEU A 90 -6.86 3.77 34.78
N ILE A 91 -7.15 3.69 36.08
CA ILE A 91 -6.29 2.99 37.04
C ILE A 91 -6.11 1.54 36.62
N GLU A 92 -7.21 0.84 36.33
CA GLU A 92 -7.18 -0.56 35.92
C GLU A 92 -6.27 -0.78 34.69
N LYS A 93 -6.42 0.07 33.67
CA LYS A 93 -5.69 -0.10 32.41
C LYS A 93 -4.23 0.34 32.49
N PHE A 94 -3.94 1.45 33.16
CA PHE A 94 -2.57 1.97 33.28
C PHE A 94 -1.68 1.12 34.19
N ASP A 95 -2.26 0.40 35.17
CA ASP A 95 -1.51 -0.58 35.97
C ASP A 95 -1.11 -1.83 35.15
N ARG A 96 -1.79 -2.11 34.03
CA ARG A 96 -1.49 -3.25 33.15
C ARG A 96 -0.59 -2.91 31.96
N ASP A 97 -0.72 -1.72 31.39
CA ASP A 97 0.06 -1.29 30.22
C ASP A 97 0.98 -0.12 30.55
N SER A 98 2.26 -0.42 30.80
CA SER A 98 3.28 0.57 31.18
C SER A 98 3.65 1.56 30.07
N GLN A 99 3.31 1.27 28.81
CA GLN A 99 3.68 2.09 27.65
C GLN A 99 2.56 3.03 27.22
N ARG A 100 1.31 2.76 27.62
CA ARG A 100 0.18 3.60 27.25
C ARG A 100 0.37 5.05 27.71
N LYS A 101 0.10 5.97 26.78
CA LYS A 101 -0.10 7.39 27.04
C LYS A 101 -1.52 7.80 26.67
N LEU A 102 -2.11 8.70 27.44
CA LEU A 102 -3.44 9.24 27.18
C LEU A 102 -3.54 10.70 27.62
N ARG A 103 -4.32 11.48 26.88
CA ARG A 103 -4.80 12.80 27.27
C ARG A 103 -6.30 12.74 27.60
N LEU A 104 -6.65 12.94 28.86
CA LEU A 104 -8.03 13.10 29.28
C LEU A 104 -8.41 14.59 29.22
N LEU A 105 -9.31 14.94 28.30
CA LEU A 105 -9.95 16.25 28.26
C LEU A 105 -11.16 16.21 29.20
N ILE A 106 -11.21 17.15 30.15
CA ILE A 106 -12.33 17.31 31.07
C ILE A 106 -13.00 18.64 30.75
N GLU A 107 -14.20 18.59 30.16
CA GLU A 107 -14.95 19.78 29.77
C GLU A 107 -15.79 20.29 30.94
N ILE A 108 -15.51 21.52 31.38
CA ILE A 108 -16.24 22.21 32.44
C ILE A 108 -17.50 22.84 31.82
N LYS A 109 -18.69 22.33 32.15
CA LYS A 109 -19.94 22.85 31.57
C LYS A 109 -20.44 24.14 32.20
N GLU A 110 -20.07 24.43 33.45
CA GLU A 110 -20.62 25.58 34.19
C GLU A 110 -19.56 26.42 34.91
N ASP A 111 -19.21 26.05 36.14
CA ASP A 111 -18.38 26.86 37.02
C ASP A 111 -17.10 26.13 37.39
N TYR A 112 -15.96 26.63 36.89
CA TYR A 112 -14.65 26.09 37.22
C TYR A 112 -14.34 26.14 38.71
N LYS A 113 -14.90 27.09 39.47
CA LYS A 113 -14.67 27.21 40.92
C LYS A 113 -15.29 26.03 41.67
N ALA A 114 -16.39 25.49 41.18
CA ALA A 114 -17.01 24.29 41.72
C ALA A 114 -16.32 23.00 41.22
N VAL A 115 -15.91 22.97 39.95
CA VAL A 115 -15.38 21.76 39.29
C VAL A 115 -13.91 21.48 39.63
N LEU A 116 -13.01 22.47 39.52
CA LEU A 116 -11.58 22.23 39.65
C LEU A 116 -11.13 21.71 41.03
N PRO A 117 -11.70 22.17 42.17
CA PRO A 117 -11.38 21.55 43.46
C PRO A 117 -11.76 20.06 43.51
N LEU A 118 -12.86 19.67 42.86
CA LEU A 118 -13.28 18.27 42.78
C LEU A 118 -12.37 17.47 41.83
N VAL A 119 -11.92 18.06 40.72
CA VAL A 119 -10.95 17.44 39.81
C VAL A 119 -9.65 17.10 40.55
N ILE A 120 -9.10 18.05 41.32
CA ILE A 120 -7.90 17.82 42.13
C ILE A 120 -8.12 16.72 43.16
N LYS A 121 -9.29 16.71 43.81
CA LYS A 121 -9.64 15.71 44.82
C LYS A 121 -9.82 14.32 44.23
N GLU A 122 -10.61 14.18 43.17
CA GLU A 122 -11.00 12.89 42.60
C GLU A 122 -9.89 12.24 41.76
N LEU A 123 -9.04 13.04 41.09
CA LEU A 123 -7.92 12.53 40.29
C LEU A 123 -6.68 12.19 41.12
N LYS A 124 -6.66 12.46 42.43
CA LYS A 124 -5.53 12.13 43.32
C LYS A 124 -5.01 10.69 43.18
N PRO A 125 -5.85 9.64 43.04
CA PRO A 125 -5.36 8.26 42.83
C PRO A 125 -4.55 8.06 41.54
N LEU A 126 -4.72 8.93 40.54
CA LEU A 126 -4.00 8.90 39.27
C LEU A 126 -2.68 9.68 39.30
N GLU A 127 -2.33 10.32 40.43
CA GLU A 127 -1.12 11.14 40.56
C GLU A 127 0.15 10.39 40.16
N LYS A 128 0.22 9.07 40.37
CA LYS A 128 1.35 8.22 39.94
C LYS A 128 1.62 8.20 38.43
N TYR A 129 0.69 8.64 37.58
CA TYR A 129 0.80 8.64 36.12
C TYR A 129 1.02 10.03 35.49
N PHE A 130 0.95 11.10 36.28
CA PHE A 130 1.15 12.47 35.80
C PHE A 130 2.64 12.79 35.58
N SER A 131 2.90 13.92 34.89
CA SER A 131 4.25 14.43 34.68
C SER A 131 4.76 15.20 35.90
N TYR A 132 5.78 14.68 36.59
CA TYR A 132 6.49 15.35 37.70
C TYR A 132 7.90 14.79 37.88
N LYS A 133 8.71 15.43 38.72
CA LYS A 133 10.10 15.00 38.98
C LYS A 133 10.10 13.57 39.54
N GLY A 134 10.61 12.62 38.74
CA GLY A 134 10.72 11.21 39.10
C GLY A 134 9.65 10.29 38.50
N HIS A 135 8.68 10.82 37.74
CA HIS A 135 7.60 10.01 37.17
C HIS A 135 7.36 10.28 35.68
N PRO A 136 7.12 9.22 34.87
CA PRO A 136 6.93 9.36 33.44
C PRO A 136 5.56 9.99 33.12
N SER A 137 5.54 10.98 32.23
CA SER A 137 4.31 11.60 31.71
C SER A 137 3.52 10.60 30.85
N ARG A 138 2.60 9.86 31.48
CA ARG A 138 1.74 8.87 30.83
C ARG A 138 0.29 9.34 30.73
N LEU A 139 -0.19 10.11 31.70
CA LEU A 139 -1.52 10.72 31.66
C LEU A 139 -1.41 12.24 31.70
N SER A 140 -1.99 12.90 30.71
CA SER A 140 -2.13 14.35 30.65
C SER A 140 -3.58 14.74 30.93
N ILE A 141 -3.78 15.69 31.85
CA ILE A 141 -5.09 16.26 32.15
C ILE A 141 -5.18 17.64 31.50
N VAL A 142 -6.15 17.80 30.61
CA VAL A 142 -6.43 19.06 29.91
C VAL A 142 -7.85 19.50 30.24
N MET A 143 -7.99 20.64 30.90
CA MET A 143 -9.30 21.23 31.19
C MET A 143 -9.75 22.04 29.98
N THR A 144 -11.01 21.89 29.56
CA THR A 144 -11.62 22.64 28.45
C THR A 144 -13.01 23.16 28.85
N GLY A 145 -13.68 23.94 27.99
CA GLY A 145 -14.97 24.57 28.28
C GLY A 145 -14.84 25.83 29.12
N ALA A 146 -15.63 25.95 30.20
CA ALA A 146 -15.67 27.10 31.09
C ALA A 146 -14.44 27.18 32.02
N VAL A 147 -13.24 27.23 31.45
CA VAL A 147 -11.95 27.27 32.18
C VAL A 147 -11.71 28.63 32.86
N PRO A 148 -10.84 28.70 33.89
CA PRO A 148 -10.49 29.95 34.56
C PRO A 148 -9.86 30.97 33.59
N PRO A 149 -9.96 32.27 33.87
CA PRO A 149 -9.17 33.30 33.17
C PRO A 149 -7.66 33.00 33.24
N ALA A 150 -6.89 33.44 32.25
CA ALA A 150 -5.45 33.19 32.17
C ALA A 150 -4.66 33.58 33.44
N ALA A 151 -5.07 34.65 34.12
CA ALA A 151 -4.48 35.11 35.39
C ALA A 151 -4.64 34.10 36.54
N GLU A 152 -5.69 33.28 36.52
CA GLU A 152 -5.98 32.29 37.56
C GLU A 152 -5.43 30.90 37.24
N MET A 153 -5.13 30.59 35.97
CA MET A 153 -4.62 29.28 35.54
C MET A 153 -3.35 28.85 36.31
N THR A 154 -2.49 29.80 36.69
CA THR A 154 -1.26 29.53 37.44
C THR A 154 -1.49 29.11 38.88
N ASN A 155 -2.71 29.27 39.42
CA ASN A 155 -3.07 28.88 40.78
C ASN A 155 -3.34 27.37 40.93
N TYR A 156 -3.44 26.64 39.81
CA TYR A 156 -3.73 25.21 39.80
C TYR A 156 -2.45 24.36 39.72
N PRO A 157 -2.47 23.09 40.14
CA PRO A 157 -1.31 22.20 40.08
C PRO A 157 -0.66 22.11 38.70
N ASP A 158 0.65 21.85 38.64
CA ASP A 158 1.41 21.78 37.37
C ASP A 158 1.04 20.61 36.45
N TRP A 159 0.43 19.57 37.00
CA TRP A 159 -0.09 18.46 36.20
C TRP A 159 -1.43 18.78 35.52
N ILE A 160 -2.08 19.91 35.87
CA ILE A 160 -3.26 20.43 35.17
C ILE A 160 -2.81 21.42 34.10
N SER A 161 -3.24 21.18 32.87
CA SER A 161 -3.13 22.12 31.76
C SER A 161 -4.51 22.48 31.21
N PHE A 162 -4.58 23.51 30.37
CA PHE A 162 -5.81 24.06 29.83
C PHE A 162 -5.80 24.04 28.30
N ASP A 163 -6.97 23.80 27.73
CA ASP A 163 -7.31 24.01 26.33
C ASP A 163 -7.84 25.43 26.16
N VAL A 164 -7.41 26.13 25.11
CA VAL A 164 -7.79 27.52 24.84
C VAL A 164 -8.12 27.73 23.37
N ASP A 165 -8.96 28.71 23.07
CA ASP A 165 -9.48 29.02 21.73
C ASP A 165 -8.96 30.37 21.17
N HIS A 166 -7.87 30.87 21.76
CA HIS A 166 -7.17 32.11 21.41
C HIS A 166 -5.67 32.00 21.76
N MET A 167 -4.87 32.92 21.24
CA MET A 167 -3.39 32.89 21.39
C MET A 167 -2.82 34.14 22.07
N ASP A 168 -3.58 35.21 22.16
CA ASP A 168 -3.20 36.44 22.83
C ASP A 168 -3.54 36.40 24.33
N GLY A 169 -3.03 37.36 25.10
CA GLY A 169 -3.38 37.49 26.53
C GLY A 169 -2.63 36.57 27.51
N PHE A 170 -1.66 35.78 27.05
CA PHE A 170 -0.83 34.93 27.90
C PHE A 170 0.61 35.47 28.05
N ASN A 171 1.07 35.61 29.29
CA ASN A 171 2.49 35.77 29.60
C ASN A 171 3.21 34.41 29.59
N ALA A 172 4.55 34.42 29.69
CA ALA A 172 5.36 33.21 29.61
C ALA A 172 5.01 32.12 30.66
N GLN A 173 4.55 32.51 31.85
CA GLN A 173 4.17 31.57 32.90
C GLN A 173 2.78 30.96 32.64
N GLN A 174 1.83 31.79 32.19
CA GLN A 174 0.49 31.33 31.81
C GLN A 174 0.55 30.42 30.58
N TRP A 175 1.42 30.73 29.61
CA TRP A 175 1.65 29.87 28.45
C TRP A 175 2.12 28.46 28.81
N LYS A 176 2.81 28.26 29.94
CA LYS A 176 3.17 26.91 30.42
C LYS A 176 1.96 26.09 30.85
N LYS A 177 0.85 26.74 31.23
CA LYS A 177 -0.40 26.09 31.60
C LYS A 177 -1.27 25.72 30.40
N VAL A 178 -0.99 26.22 29.20
CA VAL A 178 -1.73 25.83 27.99
C VAL A 178 -1.16 24.50 27.45
N GLY A 179 -1.99 23.46 27.43
CA GLY A 179 -1.64 22.12 26.94
C GLY A 179 -2.13 21.83 25.51
N LEU A 180 -3.18 22.52 25.08
CA LEU A 180 -3.81 22.36 23.77
C LEU A 180 -4.39 23.71 23.33
N VAL A 181 -4.41 23.97 22.03
CA VAL A 181 -5.16 25.08 21.44
C VAL A 181 -6.23 24.49 20.52
N SER A 182 -7.50 24.73 20.83
CA SER A 182 -8.64 24.21 20.08
C SER A 182 -9.47 25.34 19.50
N PHE A 183 -9.48 25.48 18.17
CA PHE A 183 -10.34 26.46 17.51
C PHE A 183 -11.58 25.80 16.89
N PRO A 184 -12.70 26.53 16.79
CA PRO A 184 -13.77 26.15 15.87
C PRO A 184 -13.21 26.11 14.45
N PHE A 185 -13.46 25.04 13.69
CA PHE A 185 -13.03 25.00 12.30
C PHE A 185 -13.67 26.13 11.47
N SER A 186 -14.91 26.52 11.77
CA SER A 186 -15.63 27.60 11.09
C SER A 186 -14.98 28.98 11.25
N LYS A 187 -14.10 29.17 12.24
CA LYS A 187 -13.26 30.36 12.37
C LYS A 187 -12.38 30.58 11.14
N TYR A 188 -11.92 29.49 10.53
CA TYR A 188 -11.05 29.52 9.36
C TYR A 188 -11.83 29.21 8.09
N LEU A 189 -12.72 28.22 8.14
CA LEU A 189 -13.37 27.69 6.95
C LEU A 189 -14.72 27.04 7.25
N LYS A 190 -15.73 27.35 6.43
CA LYS A 190 -16.98 26.59 6.34
C LYS A 190 -16.88 25.59 5.19
N TRP A 191 -16.69 24.31 5.51
CA TRP A 191 -16.54 23.24 4.55
C TRP A 191 -17.37 22.04 5.01
N ASN A 192 -17.99 21.32 4.07
CA ASN A 192 -18.86 20.18 4.37
C ASN A 192 -18.13 18.82 4.36
N GLY A 193 -16.80 18.83 4.23
CA GLY A 193 -15.99 17.61 4.21
C GLY A 193 -15.95 16.91 2.84
N LYS A 194 -16.47 17.54 1.77
CA LYS A 194 -16.46 17.00 0.40
C LYS A 194 -15.64 17.88 -0.53
N GLY A 195 -14.95 17.25 -1.49
CA GLY A 195 -14.04 17.95 -2.40
C GLY A 195 -12.71 18.31 -1.75
N VAL A 196 -11.83 18.95 -2.53
CA VAL A 196 -10.51 19.41 -2.04
C VAL A 196 -10.59 20.88 -1.64
N LEU A 197 -9.82 21.25 -0.63
CA LEU A 197 -9.62 22.64 -0.25
C LEU A 197 -8.86 23.38 -1.36
N ASN A 198 -9.26 24.61 -1.68
CA ASN A 198 -8.51 25.45 -2.61
C ASN A 198 -7.26 26.05 -1.94
N LYS A 199 -6.43 26.72 -2.74
CA LYS A 199 -5.14 27.25 -2.28
C LYS A 199 -5.31 28.27 -1.15
N GLU A 200 -6.26 29.18 -1.27
CA GLU A 200 -6.53 30.24 -0.30
C GLU A 200 -7.05 29.68 1.03
N GLU A 201 -7.92 28.67 0.96
CA GLU A 201 -8.46 27.94 2.12
C GLU A 201 -7.34 27.18 2.84
N ILE A 202 -6.51 26.44 2.10
CA ILE A 202 -5.33 25.76 2.64
C ILE A 202 -4.42 26.77 3.33
N SER A 203 -4.05 27.86 2.66
CA SER A 203 -3.17 28.88 3.23
C SER A 203 -3.73 29.47 4.52
N ARG A 204 -5.03 29.73 4.59
CA ARG A 204 -5.67 30.30 5.79
C ARG A 204 -5.67 29.34 6.97
N VAL A 205 -6.11 28.09 6.77
CA VAL A 205 -6.14 27.08 7.84
C VAL A 205 -4.71 26.77 8.29
N LYS A 206 -3.79 26.62 7.32
CA LYS A 206 -2.38 26.33 7.58
C LYS A 206 -1.67 27.45 8.34
N ALA A 207 -1.98 28.72 8.07
CA ALA A 207 -1.44 29.84 8.83
C ALA A 207 -1.84 29.78 10.32
N GLY A 208 -3.08 29.38 10.62
CA GLY A 208 -3.54 29.18 12.00
C GLY A 208 -2.86 28.00 12.70
N ILE A 209 -2.64 26.89 11.98
CA ILE A 209 -1.86 25.75 12.47
C ILE A 209 -0.42 26.18 12.76
N ASP A 210 0.22 26.85 11.80
CA ASP A 210 1.62 27.27 11.90
C ASP A 210 1.84 28.27 13.05
N SER A 211 0.90 29.18 13.32
CA SER A 211 1.01 30.08 14.47
C SER A 211 0.98 29.31 15.80
N VAL A 212 0.12 28.31 15.93
CA VAL A 212 0.07 27.47 17.14
C VAL A 212 1.35 26.65 17.31
N HIS A 213 1.87 26.09 16.21
CA HIS A 213 3.15 25.37 16.21
C HIS A 213 4.33 26.28 16.55
N GLN A 214 4.37 27.52 16.06
CA GLN A 214 5.39 28.52 16.43
C GLN A 214 5.37 28.86 17.92
N ALA A 215 4.21 28.79 18.57
CA ALA A 215 4.08 28.91 20.03
C ALA A 215 4.47 27.64 20.80
N GLY A 216 4.89 26.57 20.11
CA GLY A 216 5.28 25.29 20.70
C GLY A 216 4.10 24.51 21.27
N LYS A 217 2.89 24.72 20.73
CA LYS A 217 1.65 24.09 21.20
C LYS A 217 1.07 23.13 20.17
N MET A 218 0.22 22.23 20.65
CA MET A 218 -0.57 21.33 19.80
C MET A 218 -1.87 22.00 19.39
N ILE A 219 -2.32 21.76 18.17
CA ILE A 219 -3.60 22.26 17.66
C ILE A 219 -4.63 21.14 17.46
N ARG A 220 -5.88 21.43 17.83
CA ARG A 220 -7.09 20.67 17.46
C ARG A 220 -8.08 21.61 16.78
N PHE A 221 -8.90 21.08 15.89
CA PHE A 221 -10.13 21.74 15.48
C PHE A 221 -11.32 20.96 16.00
N TRP A 222 -12.30 21.65 16.60
CA TRP A 222 -13.64 21.10 16.81
C TRP A 222 -14.57 21.53 15.66
N GLU A 223 -15.79 20.97 15.61
CA GLU A 223 -16.79 21.17 14.53
C GLU A 223 -16.30 20.94 13.10
N THR A 224 -15.26 20.11 12.92
CA THR A 224 -14.84 19.64 11.59
C THR A 224 -15.82 18.60 11.07
N PRO A 225 -16.09 18.54 9.76
CA PRO A 225 -16.82 17.42 9.15
C PRO A 225 -16.17 16.07 9.52
N ASP A 226 -16.97 15.08 9.92
CA ASP A 226 -16.46 13.80 10.43
C ASP A 226 -16.51 12.70 9.34
N THR A 227 -15.59 12.84 8.37
CA THR A 227 -15.49 11.99 7.18
C THR A 227 -14.02 11.67 6.87
N LYS A 228 -13.77 10.55 6.16
CA LYS A 228 -12.43 10.18 5.68
C LYS A 228 -11.71 11.33 4.94
N SER A 229 -12.42 12.03 4.04
CA SER A 229 -11.87 13.17 3.30
C SER A 229 -11.46 14.34 4.20
N SER A 230 -12.22 14.58 5.27
CA SER A 230 -11.89 15.60 6.26
C SER A 230 -10.66 15.22 7.09
N TRP A 231 -10.60 13.98 7.59
CA TRP A 231 -9.43 13.50 8.32
C TRP A 231 -8.17 13.56 7.47
N LEU A 232 -8.25 13.16 6.19
CA LEU A 232 -7.15 13.31 5.22
C LEU A 232 -6.70 14.76 5.07
N ALA A 233 -7.64 15.70 4.92
CA ALA A 233 -7.31 17.12 4.79
C ALA A 233 -6.61 17.67 6.04
N LEU A 234 -7.10 17.33 7.24
CA LEU A 234 -6.49 17.76 8.51
C LEU A 234 -5.09 17.17 8.70
N ILE A 235 -4.89 15.90 8.34
CA ILE A 235 -3.58 15.24 8.34
C ILE A 235 -2.60 15.96 7.42
N ARG A 236 -3.01 16.27 6.18
CA ARG A 236 -2.20 17.04 5.19
C ARG A 236 -1.84 18.43 5.70
N LEU A 237 -2.76 19.09 6.39
CA LEU A 237 -2.54 20.43 6.95
C LEU A 237 -1.64 20.43 8.20
N GLY A 238 -1.42 19.27 8.82
CA GLY A 238 -0.54 19.13 9.99
C GLY A 238 -1.24 19.32 11.33
N VAL A 239 -2.55 19.08 11.42
CA VAL A 239 -3.30 19.17 12.68
C VAL A 239 -2.82 18.13 13.67
N ASP A 240 -2.62 18.49 14.94
CA ASP A 240 -1.99 17.56 15.88
C ASP A 240 -2.91 16.50 16.44
N VAL A 241 -4.18 16.86 16.62
CA VAL A 241 -5.19 16.03 17.26
C VAL A 241 -6.45 16.03 16.39
N ILE A 242 -6.81 14.88 15.84
CA ILE A 242 -7.97 14.73 14.97
C ILE A 242 -9.20 14.32 15.80
N GLY A 243 -10.17 15.23 15.93
CA GLY A 243 -11.43 14.96 16.62
C GLY A 243 -12.39 14.12 15.78
N THR A 244 -13.13 13.22 16.42
CA THR A 244 -14.20 12.43 15.80
C THR A 244 -15.24 12.02 16.84
N ASP A 245 -16.49 11.85 16.40
CA ASP A 245 -17.53 11.13 17.16
C ASP A 245 -17.65 9.66 16.66
N LYS A 246 -16.87 9.27 15.65
CA LYS A 246 -16.88 7.96 14.97
C LYS A 246 -15.62 7.14 15.27
N ILE A 247 -15.52 6.66 16.50
CA ILE A 247 -14.34 5.95 17.04
C ILE A 247 -13.86 4.82 16.12
N GLU A 248 -14.76 3.95 15.66
CA GLU A 248 -14.39 2.82 14.81
C GLU A 248 -13.88 3.27 13.46
N GLU A 249 -14.60 4.19 12.79
CA GLU A 249 -14.27 4.61 11.43
C GLU A 249 -12.88 5.29 11.38
N LEU A 250 -12.61 6.26 12.27
CA LEU A 250 -11.28 6.91 12.31
C LEU A 250 -10.20 5.97 12.84
N GLY A 251 -10.53 5.16 13.85
CA GLY A 251 -9.59 4.21 14.43
C GLY A 251 -9.12 3.17 13.42
N ASP A 252 -10.04 2.58 12.64
CA ASP A 252 -9.70 1.63 11.57
C ASP A 252 -8.95 2.30 10.43
N PHE A 253 -9.35 3.52 10.07
CA PHE A 253 -8.67 4.31 9.05
C PHE A 253 -7.19 4.54 9.40
N LEU A 254 -6.87 4.90 10.64
CA LEU A 254 -5.50 5.13 11.09
C LEU A 254 -4.73 3.83 11.40
N ASN A 255 -5.39 2.78 11.92
CA ASN A 255 -4.73 1.48 12.15
C ASN A 255 -4.36 0.76 10.86
N LYS A 256 -5.12 0.96 9.77
CA LYS A 256 -4.78 0.42 8.44
C LYS A 256 -3.66 1.20 7.76
N LYS A 257 -3.39 2.44 8.19
CA LYS A 257 -2.42 3.34 7.54
C LYS A 257 -1.03 2.70 7.31
N PRO A 258 -0.40 2.00 8.27
CA PRO A 258 0.93 1.41 8.07
C PRO A 258 1.02 0.38 6.94
N HIS A 259 -0.08 -0.32 6.62
CA HIS A 259 -0.17 -1.27 5.51
C HIS A 259 -0.63 -0.64 4.20
N SER A 260 -1.23 0.55 4.28
CA SER A 260 -1.84 1.25 3.15
C SER A 260 -1.09 2.51 2.73
N GLU A 261 0.08 2.77 3.30
CA GLU A 261 0.97 3.85 2.86
C GLU A 261 2.34 3.32 2.41
N TYR A 262 2.98 4.06 1.51
CA TYR A 262 4.35 3.79 1.12
C TYR A 262 5.06 5.07 0.70
N LEU A 263 6.30 5.23 1.17
CA LEU A 263 7.23 6.24 0.70
C LEU A 263 8.39 5.53 0.01
N SER A 264 8.50 5.72 -1.30
CA SER A 264 9.60 5.16 -2.09
C SER A 264 10.93 5.83 -1.72
N PRO A 265 11.98 5.07 -1.39
CA PRO A 265 13.28 5.64 -1.04
C PRO A 265 13.96 6.29 -2.26
N ALA A 266 13.81 5.70 -3.45
CA ALA A 266 14.45 6.16 -4.68
C ALA A 266 13.64 5.75 -5.91
N PRO A 267 13.66 6.55 -6.99
CA PRO A 267 13.13 6.16 -8.28
C PRO A 267 14.11 5.24 -9.00
N TYR A 268 13.62 4.51 -9.99
CA TYR A 268 14.41 3.78 -10.98
C TYR A 268 14.25 4.42 -12.36
N ALA A 269 15.24 4.20 -13.22
CA ALA A 269 15.25 4.76 -14.57
C ALA A 269 14.24 4.04 -15.48
N VAL A 270 13.59 4.82 -16.34
CA VAL A 270 12.71 4.33 -17.40
C VAL A 270 13.47 4.28 -18.72
N TYR A 271 13.27 3.22 -19.49
CA TYR A 271 13.72 3.12 -20.87
C TYR A 271 12.76 3.88 -21.78
N HIS A 272 13.28 4.81 -22.60
CA HIS A 272 12.50 5.53 -23.60
C HIS A 272 12.64 4.85 -24.96
N PRO A 273 11.59 4.21 -25.50
CA PRO A 273 11.68 3.48 -26.75
C PRO A 273 11.94 4.38 -27.97
N THR A 274 12.48 3.79 -29.03
CA THR A 274 12.69 4.45 -30.33
C THR A 274 11.40 4.57 -31.14
N TYR A 275 10.40 3.73 -30.84
CA TYR A 275 9.13 3.59 -31.57
C TYR A 275 9.28 3.16 -33.03
N SER A 276 10.45 2.66 -33.44
CA SER A 276 10.76 2.39 -34.84
C SER A 276 9.96 1.23 -35.45
N SER A 277 9.63 0.20 -34.65
CA SER A 277 8.83 -0.96 -35.06
C SER A 277 7.39 -0.89 -34.55
N ASP A 278 7.07 0.05 -33.67
CA ASP A 278 5.78 0.11 -32.97
C ASP A 278 4.63 0.39 -33.92
N GLY A 279 3.58 -0.44 -33.87
CA GLY A 279 2.38 -0.34 -34.71
C GLY A 279 2.58 -0.70 -36.18
N THR A 280 3.80 -1.06 -36.59
CA THR A 280 4.08 -1.48 -37.97
C THR A 280 3.44 -2.83 -38.29
N GLN A 281 3.14 -3.09 -39.55
CA GLN A 281 2.60 -4.38 -40.00
C GLN A 281 3.72 -5.35 -40.45
N LYS A 282 4.85 -5.32 -39.72
CA LYS A 282 5.99 -6.22 -39.97
C LYS A 282 5.73 -7.59 -39.37
N LYS A 283 6.48 -8.58 -39.83
CA LYS A 283 6.47 -9.94 -39.26
C LYS A 283 6.76 -9.88 -37.75
N VAL A 284 5.95 -10.58 -36.96
CA VAL A 284 6.18 -10.80 -35.53
C VAL A 284 6.92 -12.12 -35.36
N LYS A 285 8.25 -12.02 -35.17
CA LYS A 285 9.11 -13.17 -34.94
C LYS A 285 9.08 -13.60 -33.47
N ASN A 286 9.11 -12.64 -32.55
CA ASN A 286 9.12 -12.91 -31.11
C ASN A 286 7.88 -12.33 -30.43
N ILE A 287 7.35 -13.06 -29.44
CA ILE A 287 6.25 -12.59 -28.59
C ILE A 287 6.72 -12.67 -27.14
N ILE A 288 6.63 -11.55 -26.44
CA ILE A 288 6.87 -11.44 -24.99
C ILE A 288 5.55 -11.07 -24.34
N LEU A 289 4.99 -11.97 -23.56
CA LEU A 289 3.76 -11.77 -22.79
C LEU A 289 4.14 -11.55 -21.31
N CYS A 290 4.07 -10.31 -20.85
CA CYS A 290 4.29 -9.94 -19.47
C CYS A 290 2.95 -9.87 -18.72
N ILE A 291 2.80 -10.65 -17.66
CA ILE A 291 1.59 -10.69 -16.83
C ILE A 291 1.92 -10.12 -15.45
N GLY A 292 1.29 -9.01 -15.08
CA GLY A 292 1.26 -8.56 -13.69
C GLY A 292 0.03 -9.14 -13.02
N ASP A 293 0.15 -10.22 -12.27
CA ASP A 293 -0.98 -10.86 -11.57
C ASP A 293 -1.67 -9.83 -10.66
N GLY A 294 -2.99 -9.68 -10.75
CA GLY A 294 -3.75 -8.69 -9.98
C GLY A 294 -3.47 -7.21 -10.33
N MET A 295 -2.72 -6.91 -11.40
CA MET A 295 -2.24 -5.57 -11.75
C MET A 295 -3.29 -4.70 -12.46
N GLY A 296 -4.23 -4.16 -11.69
CA GLY A 296 -5.17 -3.13 -12.15
C GLY A 296 -4.55 -1.73 -12.33
N LEU A 297 -5.36 -0.78 -12.81
CA LEU A 297 -4.92 0.61 -13.03
C LEU A 297 -4.43 1.30 -11.76
N SER A 298 -5.05 1.03 -10.60
CA SER A 298 -4.64 1.61 -9.32
C SER A 298 -3.26 1.11 -8.89
N GLN A 299 -2.98 -0.18 -9.08
CA GLN A 299 -1.69 -0.80 -8.83
C GLN A 299 -0.61 -0.13 -9.70
N ILE A 300 -0.90 0.10 -10.99
CA ILE A 300 0.01 0.81 -11.91
C ILE A 300 0.23 2.27 -11.47
N TYR A 301 -0.83 3.02 -11.20
CA TYR A 301 -0.70 4.45 -10.87
C TYR A 301 -0.03 4.67 -9.50
N SER A 302 -0.20 3.74 -8.56
CA SER A 302 0.53 3.76 -7.29
C SER A 302 2.04 3.66 -7.51
N THR A 303 2.49 2.77 -8.41
CA THR A 303 3.90 2.63 -8.80
C THR A 303 4.40 3.85 -9.56
N TYR A 304 3.60 4.44 -10.45
CA TYR A 304 3.94 5.69 -11.15
C TYR A 304 4.23 6.82 -10.16
N THR A 305 3.37 6.96 -9.15
CA THR A 305 3.54 7.95 -8.10
C THR A 305 4.80 7.66 -7.28
N ALA A 306 5.00 6.42 -6.86
CA ALA A 306 6.18 5.98 -6.12
C ALA A 306 7.50 6.18 -6.90
N ASN A 307 7.48 6.00 -8.22
CA ASN A 307 8.60 6.22 -9.12
C ASN A 307 8.71 7.66 -9.63
N ARG A 308 8.09 8.60 -8.92
CA ARG A 308 8.19 10.05 -9.18
C ARG A 308 7.76 10.49 -10.58
N GLY A 309 6.70 9.87 -11.08
CA GLY A 309 6.01 10.29 -12.28
C GLY A 309 6.53 9.66 -13.57
N GLN A 310 7.13 8.48 -13.47
CA GLN A 310 7.68 7.75 -14.61
C GLN A 310 7.42 6.24 -14.47
N LEU A 311 7.11 5.55 -15.58
CA LEU A 311 7.08 4.09 -15.68
C LEU A 311 7.45 3.65 -17.10
N ASN A 312 8.02 2.45 -17.24
CA ASN A 312 8.30 1.82 -18.53
C ASN A 312 7.00 1.44 -19.24
N ILE A 313 6.02 0.88 -18.54
CA ILE A 313 4.72 0.51 -19.13
C ILE A 313 3.98 1.73 -19.72
N PHE A 314 4.18 2.93 -19.16
CA PHE A 314 3.61 4.18 -19.69
C PHE A 314 4.33 4.72 -20.93
N GLN A 315 5.41 4.08 -21.39
CA GLN A 315 6.02 4.38 -22.69
C GLN A 315 5.31 3.62 -23.83
N MET A 316 4.43 2.67 -23.54
CA MET A 316 3.69 1.90 -24.55
C MET A 316 2.48 2.71 -25.06
N GLN A 317 2.43 3.00 -26.36
CA GLN A 317 1.42 3.90 -26.95
C GLN A 317 0.11 3.19 -27.31
N ASN A 318 0.13 1.87 -27.44
CA ASN A 318 -1.04 1.08 -27.86
C ASN A 318 -1.67 0.46 -26.62
N ILE A 319 -2.86 0.94 -26.27
CA ILE A 319 -3.53 0.62 -25.01
C ILE A 319 -4.95 0.16 -25.29
N GLY A 320 -5.35 -0.94 -24.66
CA GLY A 320 -6.70 -1.47 -24.62
C GLY A 320 -7.10 -1.89 -23.21
N PHE A 321 -8.30 -2.45 -23.09
CA PHE A 321 -8.82 -3.03 -21.85
C PHE A 321 -9.40 -4.43 -22.12
N SER A 322 -9.08 -5.34 -21.21
CA SER A 322 -9.49 -6.73 -21.22
C SER A 322 -10.59 -6.96 -20.18
N ILE A 323 -11.70 -7.55 -20.60
CA ILE A 323 -12.81 -7.98 -19.74
C ILE A 323 -12.53 -9.39 -19.22
N THR A 324 -12.54 -9.57 -17.89
CA THR A 324 -11.88 -10.70 -17.23
C THR A 324 -12.78 -11.77 -16.60
N TYR A 325 -14.11 -11.57 -16.50
CA TYR A 325 -15.02 -12.55 -15.88
C TYR A 325 -14.84 -13.99 -16.42
N SER A 326 -15.05 -15.00 -15.58
CA SER A 326 -14.90 -16.43 -15.92
C SER A 326 -16.18 -17.01 -16.54
N ALA A 327 -16.21 -18.31 -16.86
CA ALA A 327 -17.41 -18.90 -17.45
C ALA A 327 -18.58 -18.99 -16.46
N ASP A 328 -18.28 -19.11 -15.16
CA ASP A 328 -19.24 -19.37 -14.08
C ASP A 328 -19.36 -18.24 -13.04
N ALA A 329 -18.47 -17.24 -13.05
CA ALA A 329 -18.49 -16.14 -12.09
C ALA A 329 -18.31 -14.74 -12.70
N TYR A 330 -18.81 -13.73 -11.97
CA TYR A 330 -18.64 -12.30 -12.32
C TYR A 330 -17.22 -11.80 -12.05
N ILE A 331 -16.55 -12.37 -11.05
CA ILE A 331 -15.15 -12.09 -10.67
C ILE A 331 -14.40 -13.38 -10.96
N THR A 332 -13.36 -13.33 -11.78
CA THR A 332 -12.54 -14.49 -12.12
C THR A 332 -11.49 -14.75 -11.04
N ASP A 333 -10.95 -15.97 -11.02
CA ASP A 333 -9.65 -16.25 -10.42
C ASP A 333 -8.51 -16.26 -11.47
N SER A 334 -7.25 -16.36 -11.02
CA SER A 334 -6.05 -16.41 -11.89
C SER A 334 -6.07 -17.60 -12.84
N ALA A 335 -6.65 -18.75 -12.44
CA ALA A 335 -6.70 -19.94 -13.27
C ALA A 335 -7.64 -19.77 -14.46
N ALA A 336 -8.88 -19.31 -14.23
CA ALA A 336 -9.83 -19.04 -15.30
C ALA A 336 -9.41 -17.83 -16.15
N GLY A 337 -8.95 -16.76 -15.51
CA GLY A 337 -8.48 -15.53 -16.16
C GLY A 337 -7.28 -15.80 -17.06
N GLY A 338 -6.30 -16.53 -16.55
CA GLY A 338 -5.12 -17.01 -17.27
C GLY A 338 -5.48 -17.94 -18.43
N THR A 339 -6.34 -18.94 -18.18
CA THR A 339 -6.76 -19.91 -19.21
C THR A 339 -7.40 -19.20 -20.40
N ALA A 340 -8.19 -18.16 -20.16
CA ALA A 340 -8.88 -17.41 -21.21
C ALA A 340 -7.92 -16.77 -22.23
N PHE A 341 -6.90 -16.01 -21.79
CA PHE A 341 -5.94 -15.43 -22.74
C PHE A 341 -4.84 -16.40 -23.18
N ALA A 342 -4.61 -17.49 -22.45
CA ALA A 342 -3.67 -18.54 -22.85
C ALA A 342 -4.24 -19.45 -23.94
N THR A 343 -5.56 -19.66 -23.98
CA THR A 343 -6.20 -20.70 -24.84
C THR A 343 -7.34 -20.19 -25.74
N GLY A 344 -7.84 -18.97 -25.49
CA GLY A 344 -8.94 -18.37 -26.25
C GLY A 344 -10.33 -18.84 -25.83
N GLN A 345 -10.45 -19.58 -24.73
CA GLN A 345 -11.74 -19.99 -24.18
C GLN A 345 -11.83 -19.67 -22.69
N LYS A 346 -12.97 -19.11 -22.27
CA LYS A 346 -13.29 -18.98 -20.85
C LYS A 346 -13.52 -20.37 -20.25
N THR A 347 -13.19 -20.50 -18.98
CA THR A 347 -13.41 -21.72 -18.18
C THR A 347 -13.93 -21.34 -16.80
N ASP A 348 -14.28 -22.34 -16.01
CA ASP A 348 -14.79 -22.14 -14.65
C ASP A 348 -13.64 -21.73 -13.72
N ASP A 349 -13.93 -20.95 -12.68
CA ASP A 349 -12.92 -20.59 -11.68
C ASP A 349 -12.20 -21.83 -11.13
N ARG A 350 -10.90 -21.68 -10.85
CA ARG A 350 -9.98 -22.74 -10.41
C ARG A 350 -9.59 -23.74 -11.51
N ALA A 351 -10.23 -23.75 -12.67
CA ALA A 351 -9.85 -24.64 -13.76
C ALA A 351 -8.61 -24.13 -14.51
N VAL A 352 -7.67 -25.04 -14.79
CA VAL A 352 -6.36 -24.77 -15.41
C VAL A 352 -6.32 -25.43 -16.79
N GLY A 353 -6.29 -24.63 -17.85
CA GLY A 353 -6.01 -25.11 -19.21
C GLY A 353 -7.05 -26.08 -19.79
N VAL A 354 -8.27 -26.09 -19.25
CA VAL A 354 -9.39 -26.90 -19.73
C VAL A 354 -10.60 -26.02 -20.05
N ASP A 355 -11.51 -26.48 -20.90
CA ASP A 355 -12.82 -25.84 -21.09
C ASP A 355 -13.78 -26.18 -19.92
N PRO A 356 -14.98 -25.57 -19.83
CA PRO A 356 -15.94 -25.86 -18.77
C PRO A 356 -16.40 -27.32 -18.67
N SER A 357 -16.16 -28.14 -19.70
CA SER A 357 -16.45 -29.59 -19.67
C SER A 357 -15.27 -30.42 -19.18
N GLY A 358 -14.14 -29.78 -18.82
CA GLY A 358 -12.90 -30.43 -18.40
C GLY A 358 -12.04 -30.90 -19.57
N LYS A 359 -12.32 -30.50 -20.81
CA LYS A 359 -11.53 -30.92 -21.97
C LYS A 359 -10.25 -30.10 -22.08
N PRO A 360 -9.07 -30.73 -22.26
CA PRO A 360 -7.80 -30.03 -22.46
C PRO A 360 -7.82 -29.06 -23.65
N LEU A 361 -7.27 -27.85 -23.42
CA LEU A 361 -7.14 -26.78 -24.41
C LEU A 361 -5.68 -26.53 -24.76
N LYS A 362 -5.38 -26.16 -26.01
CA LYS A 362 -4.01 -25.80 -26.41
C LYS A 362 -3.70 -24.36 -26.02
N SER A 363 -2.59 -24.14 -25.32
CA SER A 363 -2.10 -22.82 -24.95
C SER A 363 -1.29 -22.14 -26.07
N LEU A 364 -1.08 -20.82 -25.96
CA LEU A 364 -0.16 -20.07 -26.83
C LEU A 364 1.27 -20.64 -26.82
N ALA A 365 1.73 -21.19 -25.70
CA ALA A 365 3.03 -21.85 -25.61
C ALA A 365 3.06 -23.12 -26.49
N VAL A 366 2.00 -23.93 -26.46
CA VAL A 366 1.86 -25.12 -27.33
C VAL A 366 1.83 -24.71 -28.80
N TYR A 367 1.00 -23.74 -29.19
CA TYR A 367 0.94 -23.28 -30.58
C TYR A 367 2.28 -22.68 -31.06
N SER A 368 2.99 -21.97 -30.19
CA SER A 368 4.30 -21.38 -30.52
C SER A 368 5.36 -22.46 -30.73
N ALA A 369 5.40 -23.48 -29.87
CA ALA A 369 6.31 -24.61 -30.04
C ALA A 369 5.98 -25.43 -31.30
N GLU A 370 4.71 -25.65 -31.62
CA GLU A 370 4.27 -26.29 -32.87
C GLU A 370 4.68 -25.48 -34.12
N ALA A 371 4.76 -24.14 -33.99
CA ALA A 371 5.31 -23.25 -35.02
C ALA A 371 6.85 -23.23 -35.05
N GLY A 372 7.53 -24.05 -34.24
CA GLY A 372 8.99 -24.16 -34.18
C GLY A 372 9.68 -23.04 -33.39
N LYS A 373 8.92 -22.19 -32.69
CA LYS A 373 9.47 -21.13 -31.83
C LYS A 373 10.07 -21.73 -30.56
N LYS A 374 11.08 -21.06 -30.01
CA LYS A 374 11.52 -21.32 -28.63
C LYS A 374 10.49 -20.83 -27.63
N THR A 375 10.41 -21.48 -26.47
CA THR A 375 9.37 -21.20 -25.48
C THR A 375 9.92 -21.09 -24.08
N ALA A 376 9.47 -20.09 -23.32
CA ALA A 376 9.82 -19.93 -21.92
C ALA A 376 8.65 -19.46 -21.05
N ASP A 377 8.73 -19.83 -19.79
CA ASP A 377 7.79 -19.50 -18.71
C ASP A 377 8.60 -19.15 -17.45
N ILE A 378 8.49 -17.90 -16.99
CA ILE A 378 9.30 -17.32 -15.92
C ILE A 378 8.38 -16.62 -14.93
N VAL A 379 8.35 -17.08 -13.68
CA VAL A 379 7.43 -16.56 -12.66
C VAL A 379 8.13 -16.23 -11.36
N VAL A 380 7.49 -15.45 -10.50
CA VAL A 380 7.97 -15.13 -9.15
C VAL A 380 7.10 -15.77 -8.07
N CYS A 381 6.66 -16.99 -8.35
CA CYS A 381 5.90 -17.86 -7.46
C CYS A 381 6.30 -19.32 -7.72
N GLU A 382 5.50 -20.25 -7.24
CA GLU A 382 5.64 -21.68 -7.51
C GLU A 382 5.23 -21.97 -8.96
N LEU A 383 5.96 -22.83 -9.67
CA LEU A 383 5.61 -23.16 -11.07
C LEU A 383 4.26 -23.88 -11.20
N THR A 384 3.76 -24.46 -10.11
CA THR A 384 2.46 -25.11 -9.99
C THR A 384 1.30 -24.15 -9.71
N ASP A 385 1.58 -22.86 -9.49
CA ASP A 385 0.53 -21.84 -9.37
C ASP A 385 -0.21 -21.66 -10.71
N ALA A 386 -1.38 -21.05 -10.66
CA ALA A 386 -2.33 -21.02 -11.77
C ALA A 386 -1.75 -20.38 -13.04
N THR A 387 -1.24 -19.16 -12.96
CA THR A 387 -0.78 -18.40 -14.13
C THR A 387 0.32 -19.08 -14.95
N PRO A 388 1.38 -19.67 -14.36
CA PRO A 388 2.29 -20.53 -15.14
C PRO A 388 1.60 -21.82 -15.62
N ALA A 389 0.82 -22.47 -14.75
CA ALA A 389 0.21 -23.76 -15.05
C ALA A 389 -0.70 -23.73 -16.29
N VAL A 390 -1.46 -22.66 -16.55
CA VAL A 390 -2.36 -22.59 -17.73
C VAL A 390 -1.62 -22.70 -19.08
N PHE A 391 -0.29 -22.51 -19.10
CA PHE A 391 0.51 -22.65 -20.31
C PHE A 391 0.95 -24.09 -20.59
N TYR A 392 0.88 -25.00 -19.61
CA TYR A 392 1.40 -26.37 -19.77
C TYR A 392 0.54 -27.50 -19.17
N ALA A 393 -0.42 -27.20 -18.28
CA ALA A 393 -1.21 -28.18 -17.53
C ALA A 393 -2.70 -28.15 -17.88
N HIS A 394 -3.39 -29.24 -17.55
CA HIS A 394 -4.82 -29.43 -17.82
C HIS A 394 -5.51 -30.08 -16.61
N GLN A 395 -6.00 -29.27 -15.68
CA GLN A 395 -6.61 -29.72 -14.43
C GLN A 395 -7.91 -28.95 -14.16
N SER A 396 -8.89 -29.62 -13.53
CA SER A 396 -10.13 -28.95 -13.10
C SER A 396 -9.96 -28.12 -11.82
N GLU A 397 -8.79 -28.17 -11.19
CA GLU A 397 -8.56 -27.59 -9.87
C GLU A 397 -7.10 -27.13 -9.72
N ARG A 398 -6.91 -25.81 -9.59
CA ARG A 398 -5.61 -25.15 -9.42
C ARG A 398 -4.86 -25.57 -8.17
N SER A 399 -5.56 -26.04 -7.12
CA SER A 399 -4.89 -26.56 -5.91
C SER A 399 -4.32 -27.97 -6.08
N SER A 400 -4.47 -28.62 -7.24
CA SER A 400 -3.97 -29.97 -7.51
C SER A 400 -2.49 -29.97 -7.91
N ALA A 401 -1.62 -29.39 -7.08
CA ALA A 401 -0.21 -29.12 -7.40
C ALA A 401 0.56 -30.35 -7.92
N ALA A 402 0.38 -31.54 -7.31
CA ALA A 402 1.02 -32.77 -7.78
C ALA A 402 0.56 -33.21 -9.18
N ALA A 403 -0.73 -33.01 -9.51
CA ALA A 403 -1.28 -33.32 -10.83
C ALA A 403 -0.78 -32.31 -11.87
N ILE A 404 -0.79 -31.02 -11.54
CA ILE A 404 -0.20 -29.94 -12.36
C ILE A 404 1.28 -30.22 -12.63
N ALA A 405 2.06 -30.53 -11.60
CA ALA A 405 3.47 -30.88 -11.73
C ALA A 405 3.70 -32.08 -12.65
N ASN A 406 2.80 -33.07 -12.64
CA ASN A 406 2.87 -34.22 -13.54
C ASN A 406 2.52 -33.88 -14.99
N ASP A 407 1.59 -32.95 -15.23
CA ASP A 407 1.27 -32.49 -16.60
C ASP A 407 2.46 -31.78 -17.26
N MET A 408 3.32 -31.12 -16.48
CA MET A 408 4.57 -30.51 -16.97
C MET A 408 5.44 -31.52 -17.74
N VAL A 409 5.32 -32.82 -17.46
CA VAL A 409 6.05 -33.87 -18.18
C VAL A 409 5.78 -33.85 -19.68
N SER A 410 4.61 -33.37 -20.11
CA SER A 410 4.22 -33.24 -21.52
C SER A 410 4.46 -31.85 -22.08
N THR A 411 5.01 -30.91 -21.29
CA THR A 411 5.19 -29.52 -21.69
C THR A 411 6.06 -29.40 -22.95
N PRO A 412 5.71 -28.51 -23.88
CA PRO A 412 6.59 -28.15 -24.99
C PRO A 412 7.59 -27.05 -24.61
N ILE A 413 7.47 -26.44 -23.41
CA ILE A 413 8.23 -25.27 -22.98
C ILE A 413 9.72 -25.59 -22.83
N ASP A 414 10.61 -24.85 -23.49
CA ASP A 414 12.07 -25.10 -23.41
C ASP A 414 12.65 -24.68 -22.05
N ILE A 415 12.27 -23.53 -21.50
CA ILE A 415 12.78 -23.01 -20.22
C ILE A 415 11.62 -22.72 -19.27
N LEU A 416 11.58 -23.40 -18.13
CA LEU A 416 10.66 -23.14 -17.01
C LEU A 416 11.47 -22.67 -15.80
N LEU A 417 11.07 -21.56 -15.18
CA LEU A 417 11.75 -20.99 -14.01
C LEU A 417 10.73 -20.47 -12.99
N GLY A 418 10.81 -21.00 -11.76
CA GLY A 418 10.06 -20.56 -10.59
C GLY A 418 10.48 -21.35 -9.34
N SER A 419 9.66 -21.36 -8.29
CA SER A 419 9.86 -22.18 -7.08
C SER A 419 8.92 -23.39 -7.03
N GLY A 420 8.70 -23.99 -5.86
CA GLY A 420 7.77 -25.13 -5.70
C GLY A 420 8.43 -26.51 -5.89
N TYR A 421 9.72 -26.66 -5.59
CA TYR A 421 10.47 -27.91 -5.84
C TYR A 421 9.81 -29.18 -5.30
N LYS A 422 9.12 -29.09 -4.15
CA LYS A 422 8.51 -30.24 -3.48
C LYS A 422 7.48 -30.93 -4.36
N ASP A 423 6.64 -30.16 -5.04
CA ASP A 423 5.55 -30.66 -5.88
C ASP A 423 6.06 -31.55 -7.03
N PHE A 424 7.25 -31.23 -7.55
CA PHE A 424 7.86 -31.97 -8.65
C PHE A 424 8.70 -33.17 -8.20
N THR A 425 8.83 -33.41 -6.89
CA THR A 425 9.53 -34.57 -6.31
C THR A 425 8.62 -35.65 -5.76
N GLU A 426 7.31 -35.44 -5.82
CA GLU A 426 6.34 -36.48 -5.50
C GLU A 426 6.37 -37.57 -6.57
N LYS A 427 6.31 -38.84 -6.15
CA LYS A 427 6.36 -39.99 -7.06
C LYS A 427 4.96 -40.31 -7.59
N ILE A 428 4.85 -40.36 -8.92
CA ILE A 428 3.62 -40.80 -9.61
C ILE A 428 3.99 -41.94 -10.56
N ASN A 429 3.53 -43.15 -10.21
CA ASN A 429 3.93 -44.41 -10.86
C ASN A 429 5.46 -44.62 -10.79
N ASP A 430 6.01 -44.62 -9.57
CA ASP A 430 7.42 -44.86 -9.21
C ASP A 430 8.47 -43.86 -9.74
N LYS A 431 8.07 -42.85 -10.51
CA LYS A 431 8.95 -41.77 -11.00
C LYS A 431 8.42 -40.40 -10.62
N THR A 432 9.32 -39.47 -10.32
CA THR A 432 8.95 -38.06 -10.13
C THR A 432 8.75 -37.36 -11.47
N PRO A 433 7.97 -36.26 -11.53
CA PRO A 433 7.95 -35.37 -12.69
C PRO A 433 9.37 -34.97 -13.16
N LEU A 434 10.29 -34.66 -12.23
CA LEU A 434 11.66 -34.29 -12.58
C LEU A 434 12.45 -35.42 -13.23
N ASP A 435 12.27 -36.67 -12.80
CA ASP A 435 12.93 -37.82 -13.42
C ASP A 435 12.46 -38.01 -14.87
N LYS A 436 11.16 -37.79 -15.11
CA LYS A 436 10.56 -37.86 -16.44
C LYS A 436 11.04 -36.68 -17.32
N MET A 437 11.19 -35.48 -16.76
CA MET A 437 11.74 -34.33 -17.47
C MET A 437 13.22 -34.52 -17.85
N LYS A 438 14.05 -35.08 -16.96
CA LYS A 438 15.43 -35.47 -17.28
C LYS A 438 15.49 -36.48 -18.42
N GLN A 439 14.59 -37.47 -18.44
CA GLN A 439 14.48 -38.43 -19.55
C GLN A 439 14.12 -37.76 -20.88
N ARG A 440 13.41 -36.62 -20.85
CA ARG A 440 13.12 -35.77 -22.04
C ARG A 440 14.25 -34.81 -22.39
N GLY A 441 15.39 -34.87 -21.70
CA GLY A 441 16.58 -34.07 -21.98
C GLY A 441 16.61 -32.69 -21.32
N TYR A 442 15.77 -32.45 -20.29
CA TYR A 442 15.86 -31.21 -19.51
C TYR A 442 16.98 -31.27 -18.48
N THR A 443 17.72 -30.17 -18.37
CA THR A 443 18.60 -29.91 -17.23
C THR A 443 17.75 -29.36 -16.07
N VAL A 444 17.80 -30.03 -14.92
CA VAL A 444 17.11 -29.58 -13.70
C VAL A 444 18.07 -28.78 -12.85
N ILE A 445 17.75 -27.50 -12.59
CA ILE A 445 18.58 -26.56 -11.86
C ILE A 445 17.87 -26.13 -10.57
N ARG A 446 18.63 -26.01 -9.47
CA ARG A 446 18.11 -25.64 -8.14
C ARG A 446 18.60 -24.27 -7.67
N ASN A 447 19.68 -23.77 -8.24
CA ASN A 447 20.35 -22.54 -7.84
C ASN A 447 20.21 -21.48 -8.93
N PHE A 448 19.93 -20.23 -8.55
CA PHE A 448 19.67 -19.17 -9.51
C PHE A 448 20.93 -18.74 -10.29
N ASP A 449 22.10 -18.72 -9.67
CA ASP A 449 23.36 -18.37 -10.35
C ASP A 449 23.77 -19.46 -11.36
N GLU A 450 23.49 -20.73 -11.03
CA GLU A 450 23.62 -21.85 -11.98
C GLU A 450 22.68 -21.69 -13.18
N PHE A 451 21.43 -21.25 -12.94
CA PHE A 451 20.50 -20.95 -14.03
C PHE A 451 21.04 -19.83 -14.93
N LEU A 452 21.58 -18.75 -14.36
CA LEU A 452 22.13 -17.62 -15.12
C LEU A 452 23.35 -18.03 -15.97
N SER A 453 24.17 -18.97 -15.50
CA SER A 453 25.38 -19.42 -16.22
C SER A 453 25.13 -20.57 -17.20
N SER A 454 24.06 -21.36 -17.00
CA SER A 454 23.75 -22.55 -17.82
C SER A 454 23.57 -22.24 -19.30
N GLN A 455 24.09 -23.10 -20.16
CA GLN A 455 23.91 -23.05 -21.63
C GLN A 455 22.98 -24.16 -22.13
N ALA A 456 22.31 -24.87 -21.22
CA ALA A 456 21.43 -25.97 -21.59
C ALA A 456 20.24 -25.44 -22.43
N PRO A 457 19.89 -26.11 -23.54
CA PRO A 457 18.81 -25.67 -24.41
C PRO A 457 17.42 -25.92 -23.83
N LYS A 458 17.32 -26.80 -22.82
CA LYS A 458 16.08 -27.13 -22.10
C LYS A 458 16.34 -27.15 -20.59
N ILE A 459 15.61 -26.33 -19.85
CA ILE A 459 15.85 -26.11 -18.42
C ILE A 459 14.54 -26.18 -17.64
N VAL A 460 14.54 -26.90 -16.52
CA VAL A 460 13.57 -26.74 -15.43
C VAL A 460 14.34 -26.21 -14.22
N ALA A 461 14.16 -24.94 -13.91
CA ALA A 461 14.80 -24.30 -12.77
C ALA A 461 13.78 -24.11 -11.64
N LEU A 462 13.93 -24.91 -10.58
CA LEU A 462 13.12 -24.88 -9.36
C LEU A 462 13.98 -24.32 -8.23
N VAL A 463 14.02 -22.98 -8.15
CA VAL A 463 14.82 -22.27 -7.15
C VAL A 463 14.20 -22.42 -5.77
N ASN A 464 14.99 -22.11 -4.72
CA ASN A 464 14.45 -22.07 -3.36
C ASN A 464 13.39 -20.96 -3.25
N ASP A 465 12.32 -21.20 -2.49
CA ASP A 465 11.20 -20.26 -2.31
C ASP A 465 11.65 -18.89 -1.78
N SER A 466 12.77 -18.83 -1.05
CA SER A 466 13.37 -17.56 -0.62
C SER A 466 13.85 -16.70 -1.79
N VAL A 467 14.06 -17.26 -2.99
CA VAL A 467 14.46 -16.53 -4.21
C VAL A 467 13.25 -15.94 -4.94
N THR A 468 12.03 -16.43 -4.67
CA THR A 468 10.76 -15.94 -5.23
C THR A 468 9.89 -15.20 -4.19
N ARG A 469 10.41 -14.99 -2.97
CA ARG A 469 9.75 -14.21 -1.90
C ARG A 469 9.40 -12.77 -2.31
N PRO A 470 8.56 -12.06 -1.54
CA PRO A 470 8.23 -10.67 -1.85
C PRO A 470 9.47 -9.76 -1.97
N LYS A 471 9.43 -8.77 -2.86
CA LYS A 471 10.48 -7.78 -3.11
C LYS A 471 10.82 -7.01 -1.85
N MET A 472 9.80 -6.67 -1.05
CA MET A 472 9.98 -6.01 0.25
C MET A 472 10.71 -6.86 1.29
N GLU A 473 10.86 -8.17 1.07
CA GLU A 473 11.65 -9.11 1.88
C GLU A 473 13.04 -9.37 1.29
N GLY A 474 13.47 -8.57 0.30
CA GLY A 474 14.84 -8.58 -0.21
C GLY A 474 15.11 -9.67 -1.25
N ARG A 475 14.15 -9.95 -2.14
CA ARG A 475 14.31 -10.87 -3.29
C ARG A 475 15.51 -10.58 -4.21
N GLY A 476 15.94 -9.31 -4.27
CA GLY A 476 16.96 -8.87 -5.25
C GLY A 476 16.37 -8.77 -6.67
N ASN A 477 17.21 -8.85 -7.70
CA ASN A 477 16.82 -8.61 -9.11
C ASN A 477 16.50 -9.91 -9.87
N TYR A 478 15.83 -10.85 -9.21
CA TYR A 478 15.51 -12.17 -9.77
C TYR A 478 14.82 -12.08 -11.14
N LEU A 479 13.68 -11.39 -11.24
CA LEU A 479 12.88 -11.37 -12.45
C LEU A 479 13.58 -10.64 -13.62
N PRO A 480 14.18 -9.43 -13.44
CA PRO A 480 14.96 -8.80 -14.51
C PRO A 480 16.16 -9.62 -15.00
N LEU A 481 16.88 -10.31 -14.11
CA LEU A 481 18.04 -11.14 -14.49
C LEU A 481 17.59 -12.39 -15.25
N ALA A 482 16.50 -13.02 -14.82
CA ALA A 482 15.90 -14.16 -15.50
C ALA A 482 15.44 -13.81 -16.92
N PHE A 483 14.72 -12.69 -17.06
CA PHE A 483 14.29 -12.16 -18.36
C PHE A 483 15.47 -11.96 -19.32
N ASN A 484 16.52 -11.27 -18.87
CA ASN A 484 17.70 -10.99 -19.70
C ASN A 484 18.44 -12.27 -20.11
N LYS A 485 18.50 -13.26 -19.21
CA LYS A 485 19.10 -14.56 -19.50
C LYS A 485 18.36 -15.28 -20.63
N VAL A 486 17.03 -15.36 -20.55
CA VAL A 486 16.21 -16.08 -21.54
C VAL A 486 16.19 -15.37 -22.89
N THR A 487 15.99 -14.06 -22.92
CA THR A 487 16.05 -13.31 -24.20
C THR A 487 17.42 -13.42 -24.86
N SER A 488 18.51 -13.38 -24.09
CA SER A 488 19.87 -13.60 -24.62
C SER A 488 20.06 -15.00 -25.20
N ALA A 489 19.46 -16.03 -24.60
CA ALA A 489 19.52 -17.40 -25.10
C ALA A 489 18.70 -17.58 -26.38
N PHE A 490 17.56 -16.88 -26.52
CA PHE A 490 16.61 -17.08 -27.61
C PHE A 490 16.77 -16.12 -28.79
N LYS A 491 17.45 -14.96 -28.65
CA LYS A 491 17.50 -13.89 -29.66
C LYS A 491 17.89 -14.34 -31.08
N ASN A 492 18.75 -15.36 -31.19
CA ASN A 492 19.25 -15.86 -32.48
C ASN A 492 18.41 -17.03 -33.05
N SER A 493 17.29 -17.39 -32.41
CA SER A 493 16.45 -18.50 -32.86
C SER A 493 15.82 -18.16 -34.23
N PRO A 494 15.99 -19.00 -35.27
CA PRO A 494 15.50 -18.69 -36.61
C PRO A 494 13.99 -18.46 -36.71
N GLN A 495 13.21 -19.23 -35.94
CA GLN A 495 11.74 -19.08 -35.89
C GLN A 495 11.26 -18.09 -34.82
N GLY A 496 12.18 -17.50 -34.06
CA GLY A 496 11.90 -16.64 -32.91
C GLY A 496 11.46 -17.41 -31.66
N PHE A 497 10.81 -16.71 -30.74
CA PHE A 497 10.37 -17.28 -29.47
C PHE A 497 9.03 -16.73 -28.97
N PHE A 498 8.39 -17.47 -28.07
CA PHE A 498 7.31 -17.03 -27.21
C PHE A 498 7.80 -17.11 -25.76
N MET A 499 7.65 -16.06 -24.99
CA MET A 499 8.00 -16.04 -23.57
C MET A 499 6.87 -15.44 -22.77
N MET A 500 6.40 -16.18 -21.77
CA MET A 500 5.58 -15.64 -20.70
C MET A 500 6.49 -15.27 -19.51
N VAL A 501 6.28 -14.08 -18.96
CA VAL A 501 6.95 -13.62 -17.75
C VAL A 501 5.93 -13.01 -16.80
N GLU A 502 5.97 -13.43 -15.54
CA GLU A 502 4.96 -13.04 -14.55
C GLU A 502 5.56 -12.26 -13.38
N GLY A 503 4.94 -11.13 -13.03
CA GLY A 503 5.09 -10.46 -11.75
C GLY A 503 4.06 -10.95 -10.73
N SER A 504 4.20 -12.20 -10.27
CA SER A 504 3.18 -12.96 -9.53
C SER A 504 2.77 -12.35 -8.19
N GLN A 505 3.70 -11.69 -7.49
CA GLN A 505 3.51 -11.25 -6.10
C GLN A 505 2.75 -9.91 -5.97
N ILE A 506 2.38 -9.26 -7.08
CA ILE A 506 1.56 -8.04 -7.08
C ILE A 506 0.18 -8.36 -6.48
N ASP A 507 -0.42 -9.45 -6.95
CA ASP A 507 -1.68 -10.00 -6.48
C ASP A 507 -1.65 -10.36 -4.99
N HIS A 508 -0.61 -11.06 -4.54
CA HIS A 508 -0.41 -11.37 -3.12
C HIS A 508 -0.37 -10.11 -2.23
N GLY A 509 0.20 -9.02 -2.76
CA GLY A 509 0.16 -7.71 -2.11
C GLY A 509 -1.25 -7.13 -2.02
N GLY A 510 -2.06 -7.34 -3.06
CA GLY A 510 -3.48 -7.01 -3.10
C GLY A 510 -4.29 -7.81 -2.08
N HIS A 511 -4.18 -9.14 -2.06
CA HIS A 511 -4.83 -10.02 -1.07
C HIS A 511 -4.45 -9.67 0.38
N SER A 512 -3.18 -9.28 0.59
CA SER A 512 -2.68 -8.89 1.91
C SER A 512 -3.04 -7.45 2.30
N ASN A 513 -3.72 -6.69 1.42
CA ASN A 513 -3.98 -5.26 1.57
C ASN A 513 -2.72 -4.46 1.95
N ASN A 514 -1.59 -4.81 1.31
CA ASN A 514 -0.27 -4.29 1.60
C ASN A 514 0.25 -3.47 0.42
N LEU A 515 0.04 -2.15 0.49
CA LEU A 515 0.41 -1.22 -0.58
C LEU A 515 1.92 -1.22 -0.85
N LYS A 516 2.75 -1.41 0.18
CA LYS A 516 4.20 -1.51 0.01
C LYS A 516 4.57 -2.72 -0.84
N GLN A 517 3.95 -3.88 -0.61
CA GLN A 517 4.17 -5.06 -1.43
C GLN A 517 3.73 -4.81 -2.87
N VAL A 518 2.49 -4.35 -3.09
CA VAL A 518 1.96 -4.01 -4.42
C VAL A 518 2.93 -3.12 -5.21
N ILE A 519 3.36 -1.99 -4.62
CA ILE A 519 4.24 -1.03 -5.30
C ILE A 519 5.64 -1.61 -5.56
N THR A 520 6.23 -2.32 -4.60
CA THR A 520 7.60 -2.84 -4.76
C THR A 520 7.65 -3.98 -5.76
N GLU A 521 6.63 -4.83 -5.82
CA GLU A 521 6.49 -5.89 -6.83
C GLU A 521 6.25 -5.31 -8.21
N ASN A 522 5.33 -4.37 -8.32
CA ASN A 522 5.04 -3.74 -9.60
C ASN A 522 6.22 -2.87 -10.11
N SER A 523 7.04 -2.32 -9.21
CA SER A 523 8.32 -1.68 -9.56
C SER A 523 9.37 -2.66 -10.10
N ASP A 524 9.39 -3.90 -9.61
CA ASP A 524 10.29 -4.94 -10.13
C ASP A 524 9.82 -5.41 -11.51
N PHE A 525 8.51 -5.59 -11.67
CA PHE A 525 7.88 -5.95 -12.94
C PHE A 525 8.03 -4.87 -14.00
N ASP A 526 7.82 -3.59 -13.68
CA ASP A 526 7.98 -2.49 -14.64
C ASP A 526 9.43 -2.38 -15.19
N GLN A 527 10.44 -2.74 -14.40
CA GLN A 527 11.83 -2.83 -14.89
C GLN A 527 12.02 -3.96 -15.92
N VAL A 528 11.28 -5.06 -15.79
CA VAL A 528 11.24 -6.13 -16.81
C VAL A 528 10.58 -5.62 -18.08
N VAL A 529 9.48 -4.86 -17.95
CA VAL A 529 8.86 -4.17 -19.11
C VAL A 529 9.88 -3.27 -19.80
N GLY A 530 10.68 -2.49 -19.07
CA GLY A 530 11.75 -1.68 -19.63
C GLY A 530 12.81 -2.48 -20.40
N ASN A 531 13.17 -3.68 -19.92
CA ASN A 531 14.07 -4.58 -20.65
C ASN A 531 13.39 -5.16 -21.90
N ALA A 532 12.09 -5.46 -21.84
CA ALA A 532 11.33 -5.97 -22.98
C ALA A 532 11.18 -4.93 -24.09
N LEU A 533 10.90 -3.67 -23.75
CA LEU A 533 10.84 -2.57 -24.72
C LEU A 533 12.18 -2.37 -25.43
N ARG A 534 13.28 -2.41 -24.67
CA ARG A 534 14.63 -2.31 -25.23
C ARG A 534 14.94 -3.45 -26.18
N PHE A 535 14.63 -4.69 -25.78
CA PHE A 535 14.81 -5.85 -26.64
C PHE A 535 14.00 -5.71 -27.93
N ALA A 536 12.75 -5.23 -27.84
CA ALA A 536 11.89 -5.06 -29.00
C ALA A 536 12.36 -3.98 -29.98
N ASP A 537 12.98 -2.91 -29.47
CA ASP A 537 13.63 -1.90 -30.30
C ASP A 537 14.88 -2.43 -31.01
N GLU A 538 15.71 -3.19 -30.29
CA GLU A 538 16.95 -3.77 -30.84
C GLU A 538 16.67 -4.85 -31.90
N ASP A 539 15.62 -5.66 -31.71
CA ASP A 539 15.26 -6.76 -32.60
C ASP A 539 14.36 -6.31 -33.77
N GLY A 540 13.42 -5.39 -33.54
CA GLY A 540 12.53 -4.84 -34.56
C GLY A 540 11.41 -5.79 -35.07
N GLU A 541 11.43 -7.07 -34.70
CA GLU A 541 10.42 -8.09 -35.02
C GLU A 541 9.79 -8.71 -33.76
N THR A 542 9.87 -8.01 -32.62
CA THR A 542 9.32 -8.46 -31.33
C THR A 542 8.07 -7.68 -30.96
N LEU A 543 7.01 -8.40 -30.63
CA LEU A 543 5.80 -7.87 -30.01
C LEU A 543 5.85 -8.10 -28.49
N VAL A 544 5.72 -7.03 -27.72
CA VAL A 544 5.58 -7.06 -26.26
C VAL A 544 4.15 -6.74 -25.89
N ILE A 545 3.52 -7.63 -25.12
CA ILE A 545 2.20 -7.43 -24.50
C ILE A 545 2.37 -7.40 -23.00
N VAL A 546 1.80 -6.39 -22.34
CA VAL A 546 1.74 -6.31 -20.87
C VAL A 546 0.28 -6.24 -20.45
N THR A 547 -0.15 -7.15 -19.58
CA THR A 547 -1.53 -7.17 -19.06
C THR A 547 -1.60 -7.84 -17.68
N ALA A 548 -2.81 -8.07 -17.20
CA ALA A 548 -3.12 -8.83 -15.99
C ALA A 548 -4.21 -9.86 -16.30
N ASP A 549 -4.38 -10.81 -15.41
CA ASP A 549 -5.49 -11.77 -15.37
C ASP A 549 -6.75 -11.18 -14.71
N HIS A 550 -6.58 -10.38 -13.65
CA HIS A 550 -7.63 -9.62 -12.95
C HIS A 550 -7.03 -8.43 -12.17
N GLU A 551 -7.89 -7.68 -11.47
CA GLU A 551 -7.46 -6.71 -10.44
C GLU A 551 -7.67 -7.31 -9.05
N THR A 552 -6.81 -6.94 -8.09
CA THR A 552 -6.87 -7.48 -6.73
C THR A 552 -6.89 -6.42 -5.64
N GLY A 553 -7.81 -6.58 -4.69
CA GLY A 553 -7.96 -5.77 -3.48
C GLY A 553 -8.86 -4.55 -3.64
N GLY A 554 -9.26 -4.20 -4.87
CA GLY A 554 -10.02 -2.99 -5.17
C GLY A 554 -9.33 -1.75 -4.63
N LEU A 555 -8.05 -1.60 -4.97
CA LEU A 555 -7.18 -0.54 -4.46
C LEU A 555 -7.71 0.83 -4.91
N THR A 556 -7.96 1.71 -3.95
CA THR A 556 -8.29 3.12 -4.17
C THR A 556 -7.15 3.99 -3.67
N LEU A 557 -6.73 4.99 -4.44
CA LEU A 557 -5.67 5.93 -4.05
C LEU A 557 -6.29 7.15 -3.36
N LEU A 558 -6.00 7.32 -2.08
CA LEU A 558 -6.55 8.37 -1.24
C LEU A 558 -5.71 9.66 -1.26
N ASP A 559 -4.39 9.50 -1.25
CA ASP A 559 -3.42 10.58 -1.22
C ASP A 559 -2.09 10.17 -1.84
N GLY A 560 -1.24 11.15 -2.17
CA GLY A 560 0.11 10.92 -2.64
C GLY A 560 0.87 12.19 -2.96
N SER A 561 2.17 12.04 -3.18
CA SER A 561 3.05 13.07 -3.71
C SER A 561 3.95 12.44 -4.74
N VAL A 562 3.66 12.69 -6.03
CA VAL A 562 4.49 12.24 -7.15
C VAL A 562 5.93 12.71 -6.95
N LYS A 563 6.14 13.99 -6.62
CA LYS A 563 7.49 14.53 -6.38
C LYS A 563 8.29 13.74 -5.33
N ASN A 564 7.63 13.32 -4.25
CA ASN A 564 8.30 12.67 -3.13
C ASN A 564 8.28 11.13 -3.22
N GLY A 565 7.51 10.54 -4.13
CA GLY A 565 7.30 9.09 -4.18
C GLY A 565 6.42 8.57 -3.05
N TYR A 566 5.50 9.38 -2.53
CA TYR A 566 4.58 9.01 -1.44
C TYR A 566 3.22 8.60 -1.99
N VAL A 567 2.65 7.52 -1.46
CA VAL A 567 1.30 7.02 -1.81
C VAL A 567 0.58 6.60 -0.54
N TRP A 568 -0.70 6.91 -0.45
CA TRP A 568 -1.63 6.37 0.54
C TRP A 568 -2.88 5.87 -0.17
N GLY A 569 -3.19 4.58 -0.01
CA GLY A 569 -4.39 3.94 -0.54
C GLY A 569 -5.36 3.43 0.53
N ASP A 570 -6.41 2.76 0.08
CA ASP A 570 -7.35 1.95 0.86
C ASP A 570 -7.76 0.76 -0.01
N PHE A 571 -8.09 -0.36 0.63
CA PHE A 571 -8.51 -1.58 -0.04
C PHE A 571 -9.97 -1.88 0.32
N SER A 572 -10.75 -2.24 -0.69
CA SER A 572 -12.20 -2.52 -0.51
C SER A 572 -12.50 -3.98 -0.19
N THR A 573 -11.60 -4.89 -0.60
CA THR A 573 -11.68 -6.32 -0.38
C THR A 573 -10.26 -6.86 -0.20
N ASN A 574 -10.13 -8.10 0.27
CA ASN A 574 -8.88 -8.87 0.28
C ASN A 574 -8.89 -9.94 -0.84
N ASP A 575 -9.68 -9.72 -1.88
CA ASP A 575 -9.96 -10.66 -2.96
C ASP A 575 -9.93 -9.91 -4.32
N HIS A 576 -10.16 -10.62 -5.42
CA HIS A 576 -10.20 -10.02 -6.75
C HIS A 576 -11.41 -9.10 -6.95
N THR A 577 -11.34 -8.25 -7.98
CA THR A 577 -12.50 -7.44 -8.42
C THR A 577 -12.79 -7.63 -9.91
N GLY A 578 -14.05 -7.38 -10.29
CA GLY A 578 -14.51 -7.45 -11.68
C GLY A 578 -14.12 -6.23 -12.53
N THR A 579 -13.07 -5.49 -12.16
CA THR A 579 -12.63 -4.32 -12.95
C THR A 579 -11.86 -4.78 -14.19
N PRO A 580 -12.14 -4.23 -15.40
CA PRO A 580 -11.34 -4.53 -16.57
C PRO A 580 -9.87 -4.13 -16.36
N VAL A 581 -8.97 -4.97 -16.84
CA VAL A 581 -7.53 -4.74 -16.72
C VAL A 581 -6.95 -4.17 -18.00
N PRO A 582 -5.92 -3.30 -17.93
CA PRO A 582 -5.34 -2.73 -19.13
C PRO A 582 -4.51 -3.76 -19.91
N VAL A 583 -4.45 -3.56 -21.22
CA VAL A 583 -3.54 -4.27 -22.14
C VAL A 583 -2.67 -3.22 -22.81
N PHE A 584 -1.36 -3.26 -22.57
CA PHE A 584 -0.39 -2.43 -23.26
C PHE A 584 0.34 -3.27 -24.30
N ALA A 585 0.55 -2.72 -25.50
CA ALA A 585 1.26 -3.39 -26.57
C ALA A 585 2.35 -2.50 -27.20
N TYR A 586 3.48 -3.10 -27.54
CA TYR A 586 4.62 -2.43 -28.18
C TYR A 586 5.29 -3.32 -29.23
N GLY A 587 5.66 -2.73 -30.37
CA GLY A 587 6.32 -3.42 -31.49
C GLY A 587 5.39 -3.65 -32.69
N PRO A 588 5.75 -4.51 -33.65
CA PRO A 588 4.90 -4.78 -34.81
C PRO A 588 3.53 -5.33 -34.38
N HIS A 589 2.46 -4.91 -35.05
CA HIS A 589 1.08 -5.27 -34.76
C HIS A 589 0.55 -4.81 -33.39
N SER A 590 1.28 -3.99 -32.64
CA SER A 590 0.79 -3.48 -31.34
C SER A 590 -0.52 -2.70 -31.43
N GLY A 591 -0.79 -2.04 -32.57
CA GLY A 591 -2.05 -1.35 -32.85
C GLY A 591 -3.30 -2.26 -32.81
N ASP A 592 -3.12 -3.57 -32.97
CA ASP A 592 -4.22 -4.56 -32.98
C ASP A 592 -4.82 -4.79 -31.58
N PHE A 593 -4.16 -4.30 -30.53
CA PHE A 593 -4.54 -4.44 -29.12
C PHE A 593 -5.20 -3.18 -28.53
N ARG A 594 -5.64 -2.24 -29.39
CA ARG A 594 -6.41 -1.07 -28.97
C ARG A 594 -7.89 -1.41 -28.79
N GLY A 595 -8.55 -0.71 -27.87
CA GLY A 595 -10.00 -0.84 -27.62
C GLY A 595 -10.34 -1.72 -26.41
N VAL A 596 -11.63 -2.05 -26.25
CA VAL A 596 -12.13 -2.88 -25.16
C VAL A 596 -12.61 -4.22 -25.73
N TYR A 597 -12.14 -5.33 -25.18
CA TYR A 597 -12.42 -6.67 -25.70
C TYR A 597 -12.37 -7.75 -24.60
N GLN A 598 -12.75 -8.98 -24.93
CA GLN A 598 -12.68 -10.10 -23.99
C GLN A 598 -11.23 -10.56 -23.81
N ASN A 599 -10.86 -11.05 -22.63
CA ASN A 599 -9.52 -11.64 -22.41
C ASN A 599 -9.18 -12.76 -23.41
N THR A 600 -10.17 -13.50 -23.92
CA THR A 600 -10.00 -14.49 -25.01
C THR A 600 -9.54 -13.89 -26.34
N ASP A 601 -9.76 -12.61 -26.60
CA ASP A 601 -9.35 -11.97 -27.85
C ASP A 601 -7.84 -11.71 -27.91
N ILE A 602 -7.16 -11.63 -26.76
CA ILE A 602 -5.70 -11.58 -26.68
C ILE A 602 -5.11 -12.82 -27.32
N PHE A 603 -5.65 -14.00 -26.97
CA PHE A 603 -5.28 -15.28 -27.58
C PHE A 603 -5.47 -15.26 -29.09
N ASN A 604 -6.68 -14.86 -29.55
CA ASN A 604 -7.02 -14.88 -30.97
C ASN A 604 -6.07 -14.02 -31.81
N LYS A 605 -5.73 -12.83 -31.31
CA LYS A 605 -4.78 -11.90 -31.94
C LYS A 605 -3.37 -12.50 -31.99
N LEU A 606 -2.86 -13.01 -30.88
CA LEU A 606 -1.52 -13.61 -30.82
C LEU A 606 -1.42 -14.88 -31.67
N LEU A 607 -2.46 -15.73 -31.67
CA LEU A 607 -2.49 -16.95 -32.48
C LEU A 607 -2.44 -16.64 -33.98
N ALA A 608 -3.13 -15.59 -34.43
CA ALA A 608 -3.07 -15.15 -35.83
C ALA A 608 -1.63 -14.78 -36.24
N LEU A 609 -0.90 -14.09 -35.35
CA LEU A 609 0.50 -13.71 -35.57
C LEU A 609 1.46 -14.90 -35.52
N ILE A 610 1.22 -15.87 -34.63
CA ILE A 610 2.01 -17.11 -34.55
C ILE A 610 1.87 -17.94 -35.84
N LYS A 611 0.66 -17.95 -36.44
CA LYS A 611 0.36 -18.71 -37.66
C LYS A 611 0.71 -17.98 -38.96
N ALA A 612 0.95 -16.67 -38.91
CA ALA A 612 1.35 -15.88 -40.07
C ALA A 612 2.75 -16.32 -40.55
N LYS A 613 2.86 -16.74 -41.81
CA LYS A 613 4.11 -17.24 -42.40
C LYS A 613 4.98 -16.11 -42.95
#